data_AF-A0A932WEZ9-F1
#
_entry.id   AF-A0A932WEZ9-F1
#
_cell.length_a   1.000
_cell.length_b   1.000
_cell.length_c   1.000
_cell.angle_alpha   90.00
_cell.angle_beta   90.00
_cell.angle_gamma   90.00
#
_symmetry.space_group_name_H-M   'P 1'
#
loop_
_entity.id
_entity.type
_entity.pdbx_description
1 polymer ?
#
loop_
_entity_poly.entity_id
_entity_poly.type
_entity_poly.pdbx_seq_one_letter_code
_entity_poly.pdbx_strand_id
1 'polypeptide(L)'
;YIKYIAFVIVSCFLVWFTPHTLIMTPGELKALGGPYHKYLGPLGIMPAKNTAVNIMLIFTFLSFLLYRRCNKIATVSWAPIGNAIQIAIFVAAIINIASLGIYYGYFTNTVYKVASSVPQVASTLFVIISCIIIDVFMFKGAKEVAPLQWGKMPDRSQYALFLLAVSFTWLMGLMGFIRSSIRQHWHVYTIFRDNSPDAFTPTIGYATKVVSIGVVIFMTIVIFIFWLAQLSAKKSGAKEAHH
;
A
#
# COMPACT_ATOMS: atom_id res chain seq x y z
N TYR A 1 9.33 1.83 -20.75
CA TYR A 1 9.46 0.98 -19.54
C TYR A 1 8.55 1.46 -18.39
N ILE A 2 8.70 2.70 -17.89
CA ILE A 2 7.89 3.23 -16.76
C ILE A 2 6.36 3.15 -16.99
N LYS A 3 5.90 3.37 -18.24
CA LYS A 3 4.48 3.26 -18.60
C LYS A 3 3.87 1.88 -18.28
N TYR A 4 4.64 0.80 -18.47
CA TYR A 4 4.18 -0.56 -18.20
C TYR A 4 4.11 -0.85 -16.71
N ILE A 5 5.09 -0.38 -15.92
CA ILE A 5 5.03 -0.44 -14.46
C ILE A 5 3.79 0.30 -13.95
N ALA A 6 3.55 1.52 -14.43
CA ALA A 6 2.40 2.31 -14.02
C ALA A 6 1.08 1.60 -14.35
N PHE A 7 0.97 1.01 -15.54
CA PHE A 7 -0.21 0.25 -15.93
C PHE A 7 -0.48 -0.93 -14.98
N VAL A 8 0.55 -1.70 -14.63
CA VAL A 8 0.41 -2.82 -13.68
C VAL A 8 0.01 -2.32 -12.29
N ILE A 9 0.68 -1.29 -11.77
CA ILE A 9 0.37 -0.72 -10.45
C ILE A 9 -1.07 -0.21 -10.40
N VAL A 10 -1.52 0.54 -11.41
CA VAL A 10 -2.90 1.05 -11.50
C VAL A 10 -3.90 -0.09 -11.59
N SER A 11 -3.62 -1.12 -12.38
CA SER A 11 -4.50 -2.29 -12.50
C SER A 11 -4.63 -3.03 -11.17
N CYS A 12 -3.52 -3.26 -10.46
CA CYS A 12 -3.52 -3.85 -9.12
C CYS A 12 -4.26 -2.97 -8.10
N PHE A 13 -4.08 -1.65 -8.17
CA PHE A 13 -4.81 -0.72 -7.32
C PHE A 13 -6.32 -0.79 -7.53
N LEU A 14 -6.79 -0.87 -8.78
CA LEU A 14 -8.21 -1.02 -9.10
C LEU A 14 -8.80 -2.32 -8.54
N VAL A 15 -8.07 -3.44 -8.66
CA VAL A 15 -8.48 -4.72 -8.05
C VAL A 15 -8.57 -4.58 -6.53
N TRP A 16 -7.55 -4.01 -5.90
CA TRP A 16 -7.52 -3.82 -4.45
C TRP A 16 -8.64 -2.92 -3.95
N PHE A 17 -8.93 -1.84 -4.68
CA PHE A 17 -9.97 -0.85 -4.36
C PHE A 17 -11.39 -1.38 -4.54
N THR A 18 -11.58 -2.49 -5.26
CA THR A 18 -12.90 -3.05 -5.54
C THR A 18 -13.58 -3.52 -4.23
N PRO A 19 -14.75 -2.98 -3.87
CA PRO A 19 -15.48 -3.41 -2.68
C PRO A 19 -16.13 -4.78 -2.92
N HIS A 20 -16.13 -5.64 -1.89
CA HIS A 20 -16.79 -6.94 -1.98
C HIS A 20 -18.32 -6.81 -1.90
N THR A 21 -18.81 -5.87 -1.10
CA THR A 21 -20.23 -5.58 -0.91
C THR A 21 -20.52 -4.16 -1.37
N LEU A 22 -21.45 -4.00 -2.32
CA LEU A 22 -21.94 -2.69 -2.74
C LEU A 22 -23.06 -2.26 -1.80
N ILE A 23 -23.04 -0.98 -1.38
CA ILE A 23 -24.16 -0.39 -0.65
C ILE A 23 -25.25 -0.12 -1.69
N MET A 24 -26.24 -1.01 -1.75
CA MET A 24 -27.32 -0.98 -2.75
C MET A 24 -28.65 -0.74 -2.07
N THR A 25 -29.55 -0.06 -2.78
CA THR A 25 -30.95 0.05 -2.37
C THR A 25 -31.66 -1.31 -2.53
N PRO A 26 -32.78 -1.54 -1.81
CA PRO A 26 -33.52 -2.80 -1.91
C PRO A 26 -33.98 -3.15 -3.34
N GLY A 27 -34.23 -2.14 -4.18
CA GLY A 27 -34.60 -2.32 -5.59
C GLY A 27 -33.44 -2.81 -6.46
N GLU A 28 -32.25 -2.25 -6.27
CA GLU A 28 -31.02 -2.67 -6.97
C GLU A 28 -30.58 -4.07 -6.54
N LEU A 29 -30.74 -4.41 -5.25
CA LEU A 29 -30.45 -5.74 -4.73
C LEU A 29 -31.31 -6.82 -5.39
N LYS A 30 -32.59 -6.51 -5.63
CA LYS A 30 -33.53 -7.38 -6.34
C LYS A 30 -33.20 -7.49 -7.83
N ALA A 31 -32.74 -6.41 -8.45
CA ALA A 31 -32.31 -6.39 -9.86
C ALA A 31 -30.98 -7.15 -10.10
N LEU A 32 -30.05 -7.11 -9.15
CA LEU A 32 -28.78 -7.86 -9.22
C LEU A 32 -28.93 -9.35 -8.93
N GLY A 33 -30.05 -9.78 -8.34
CA GLY A 33 -30.25 -11.17 -7.93
C GLY A 33 -29.38 -11.60 -6.74
N GLY A 34 -28.80 -10.65 -6.00
CA GLY A 34 -27.96 -10.91 -4.83
C GLY A 34 -27.11 -9.71 -4.40
N PRO A 35 -26.43 -9.79 -3.24
CA PRO A 35 -25.60 -8.70 -2.70
C PRO A 35 -24.27 -8.48 -3.45
N TYR A 36 -23.97 -9.31 -4.45
CA TYR A 36 -22.69 -9.31 -5.18
C TYR A 36 -22.90 -9.20 -6.68
N HIS A 37 -22.08 -8.38 -7.33
CA HIS A 37 -22.03 -8.35 -8.78
C HIS A 37 -21.23 -9.55 -9.30
N LYS A 38 -21.78 -10.29 -10.28
CA LYS A 38 -21.17 -11.48 -10.90
C LYS A 38 -19.68 -11.34 -11.29
N TYR A 39 -19.26 -10.17 -11.78
CA TYR A 39 -17.88 -9.93 -12.24
C TYR A 39 -16.98 -9.20 -11.22
N LEU A 40 -17.54 -8.28 -10.42
CA LEU A 40 -16.78 -7.51 -9.42
C LEU A 40 -16.67 -8.23 -8.06
N GLY A 41 -17.63 -9.08 -7.72
CA GLY A 41 -17.64 -9.87 -6.49
C GLY A 41 -16.37 -10.71 -6.30
N PRO A 42 -15.93 -11.48 -7.33
CA PRO A 42 -14.67 -12.20 -7.31
C PRO A 42 -13.44 -11.31 -7.02
N LEU A 43 -13.38 -10.10 -7.57
CA LEU A 43 -12.26 -9.18 -7.37
C LEU A 43 -12.24 -8.56 -5.96
N GLY A 44 -13.41 -8.46 -5.32
CA GLY A 44 -13.55 -7.89 -3.99
C GLY A 44 -13.08 -8.80 -2.85
N ILE A 45 -12.80 -10.09 -3.10
CA ILE A 45 -12.44 -11.05 -2.04
C ILE A 45 -11.06 -10.73 -1.44
N MET A 46 -10.87 -11.08 -0.16
CA MET A 46 -9.59 -10.86 0.54
C MET A 46 -8.37 -11.48 -0.18
N PRO A 47 -8.43 -12.72 -0.73
CA PRO A 47 -7.34 -13.27 -1.53
C PRO A 47 -6.94 -12.44 -2.75
N ALA A 48 -7.91 -11.96 -3.54
CA ALA A 48 -7.65 -11.16 -4.73
C ALA A 48 -6.97 -9.83 -4.36
N LYS A 49 -7.43 -9.19 -3.28
CA LYS A 49 -6.81 -7.98 -2.74
C LYS A 49 -5.37 -8.20 -2.28
N ASN A 50 -5.10 -9.31 -1.60
CA ASN A 50 -3.76 -9.63 -1.15
C ASN A 50 -2.80 -9.91 -2.32
N THR A 51 -3.26 -10.64 -3.33
CA THR A 51 -2.49 -10.89 -4.56
C THR A 51 -2.17 -9.59 -5.28
N ALA A 52 -3.16 -8.71 -5.46
CA ALA A 52 -2.98 -7.41 -6.08
C ALA A 52 -1.95 -6.54 -5.32
N VAL A 53 -2.00 -6.50 -3.99
CA VAL A 53 -1.05 -5.75 -3.16
C VAL A 53 0.36 -6.31 -3.28
N ASN A 54 0.55 -7.62 -3.25
CA ASN A 54 1.88 -8.23 -3.37
C ASN A 54 2.50 -7.97 -4.75
N ILE A 55 1.73 -8.07 -5.84
CA ILE A 55 2.19 -7.70 -7.18
C ILE A 55 2.54 -6.20 -7.23
N MET A 56 1.68 -5.34 -6.68
CA MET A 56 1.93 -3.90 -6.60
C MET A 56 3.24 -3.58 -5.86
N LEU A 57 3.53 -4.26 -4.74
CA LEU A 57 4.77 -4.11 -3.98
C LEU A 57 6.00 -4.50 -4.80
N ILE A 58 5.96 -5.63 -5.51
CA ILE A 58 7.05 -6.09 -6.37
C ILE A 58 7.35 -5.09 -7.48
N PHE A 59 6.32 -4.55 -8.14
CA PHE A 59 6.49 -3.55 -9.20
C PHE A 59 6.94 -2.18 -8.67
N THR A 60 6.51 -1.80 -7.47
CA THR A 60 7.00 -0.60 -6.79
C THR A 60 8.48 -0.74 -6.43
N PHE A 61 8.88 -1.91 -5.93
CA PHE A 61 10.27 -2.23 -5.63
C PHE A 61 11.14 -2.29 -6.90
N LEU A 62 10.61 -2.81 -8.01
CA LEU A 62 11.27 -2.76 -9.31
C LEU A 62 11.54 -1.32 -9.77
N SER A 63 10.58 -0.41 -9.58
CA SER A 63 10.77 1.02 -9.82
C SER A 63 11.89 1.60 -8.96
N PHE A 64 11.96 1.20 -7.68
CA PHE A 64 13.03 1.62 -6.77
C PHE A 64 14.42 1.11 -7.20
N LEU A 65 14.53 -0.17 -7.61
CA LEU A 65 15.79 -0.72 -8.10
C LEU A 65 16.30 0.04 -9.32
N LEU A 66 15.42 0.38 -10.25
CA LEU A 66 15.82 1.13 -11.44
C LEU A 66 16.28 2.54 -11.08
N TYR A 67 15.56 3.22 -10.20
CA TYR A 67 16.00 4.52 -9.68
C TYR A 67 17.41 4.44 -9.08
N ARG A 68 17.70 3.39 -8.30
CA ARG A 68 19.02 3.17 -7.69
C ARG A 68 20.13 2.92 -8.71
N ARG A 69 19.78 2.39 -9.88
CA ARG A 69 20.71 2.08 -10.98
C ARG A 69 20.89 3.21 -11.97
N CYS A 70 19.95 4.15 -12.06
CA CYS A 70 19.93 5.18 -13.10
C CYS A 70 21.25 5.97 -13.24
N ASN A 71 22.00 6.13 -12.14
CA ASN A 71 23.27 6.88 -12.13
C ASN A 71 24.52 5.99 -12.04
N LYS A 72 24.40 4.66 -12.14
CA LYS A 72 25.49 3.70 -11.94
C LYS A 72 25.71 2.81 -13.16
N ILE A 73 26.96 2.67 -13.59
CA ILE A 73 27.36 1.66 -14.59
C ILE A 73 27.96 0.46 -13.86
N ALA A 74 27.42 -0.73 -14.13
CA ALA A 74 27.97 -1.97 -13.58
C ALA A 74 29.37 -2.23 -14.17
N THR A 75 30.37 -2.37 -13.30
CA THR A 75 31.78 -2.58 -13.67
C THR A 75 32.18 -4.05 -13.67
N VAL A 76 31.30 -4.94 -13.18
CA VAL A 76 31.62 -6.36 -13.00
C VAL A 76 31.16 -7.21 -14.20
N SER A 77 31.98 -8.17 -14.62
CA SER A 77 31.77 -9.00 -15.82
C SER A 77 30.51 -9.88 -15.80
N TRP A 78 30.07 -10.29 -14.61
CA TRP A 78 28.84 -11.07 -14.37
C TRP A 78 27.55 -10.24 -14.30
N ALA A 79 27.59 -8.92 -14.53
CA ALA A 79 26.41 -8.07 -14.58
C ALA A 79 25.25 -8.58 -15.48
N PRO A 80 25.49 -9.09 -16.71
CA PRO A 80 24.39 -9.65 -17.53
C PRO A 80 23.75 -10.88 -16.89
N ILE A 81 24.55 -11.74 -16.25
CA ILE A 81 24.07 -12.93 -15.55
C ILE A 81 23.26 -12.52 -14.31
N GLY A 82 23.76 -11.56 -13.52
CA GLY A 82 23.06 -11.04 -12.34
C GLY A 82 21.71 -10.42 -12.70
N ASN A 83 21.63 -9.68 -13.82
CA ASN A 83 20.37 -9.15 -14.33
C ASN A 83 19.41 -10.26 -14.78
N ALA A 84 19.91 -11.29 -15.48
CA ALA A 84 19.08 -12.42 -15.89
C ALA A 84 18.52 -13.19 -14.67
N ILE A 85 19.33 -13.41 -13.64
CA ILE A 85 18.91 -14.04 -12.38
C ILE A 85 17.83 -13.20 -11.69
N GLN A 86 18.00 -11.87 -11.63
CA GLN A 86 16.99 -11.00 -11.04
C GLN A 86 15.67 -11.05 -11.81
N ILE A 87 15.70 -11.01 -13.15
CA ILE A 87 14.50 -11.16 -13.97
C ILE A 87 13.83 -12.50 -13.67
N ALA A 88 14.59 -13.59 -13.57
CA ALA A 88 14.07 -14.90 -13.24
C ALA A 88 13.41 -14.92 -11.84
N ILE A 89 14.03 -14.29 -10.83
CA ILE A 89 13.45 -14.17 -9.48
C ILE A 89 12.13 -13.37 -9.51
N PHE A 90 12.08 -12.25 -10.24
CA PHE A 90 10.86 -11.46 -10.40
C PHE A 90 9.74 -12.25 -11.08
N VAL A 91 10.04 -12.92 -12.20
CA VAL A 91 9.06 -13.72 -12.95
C VAL A 91 8.57 -14.89 -12.10
N ALA A 92 9.47 -15.63 -11.45
CA ALA A 92 9.11 -16.74 -10.59
C ALA A 92 8.22 -16.29 -9.42
N ALA A 93 8.51 -15.15 -8.81
CA ALA A 93 7.70 -14.61 -7.72
C ALA A 93 6.31 -14.15 -8.20
N ILE A 94 6.21 -13.50 -9.37
CA ILE A 94 4.92 -13.12 -9.94
C ILE A 94 4.07 -14.36 -10.22
N ILE A 95 4.65 -15.41 -10.82
CA ILE A 95 3.97 -16.68 -11.08
C ILE A 95 3.51 -17.30 -9.76
N ASN A 96 4.37 -17.34 -8.74
CA ASN A 96 4.04 -17.90 -7.43
C ASN A 96 2.91 -17.12 -6.73
N ILE A 97 2.96 -15.79 -6.73
CA ILE A 97 1.94 -14.96 -6.11
C ILE A 97 0.60 -15.08 -6.84
N ALA A 98 0.63 -15.11 -8.18
CA ALA A 98 -0.56 -15.30 -9.00
C ALA A 98 -1.17 -16.70 -8.82
N SER A 99 -0.35 -17.76 -8.81
CA SER A 99 -0.82 -19.13 -8.59
C SER A 99 -1.42 -19.30 -7.20
N LEU A 100 -0.75 -18.79 -6.16
CA LEU A 100 -1.27 -18.79 -4.79
C LEU A 100 -2.60 -18.02 -4.69
N GLY A 101 -2.70 -16.87 -5.36
CA GLY A 101 -3.90 -16.05 -5.39
C GLY A 101 -5.09 -16.70 -6.09
N ILE A 102 -4.86 -17.27 -7.27
CA ILE A 102 -5.91 -17.86 -8.11
C ILE A 102 -6.34 -19.23 -7.56
N TYR A 103 -5.39 -20.10 -7.27
CA TYR A 103 -5.66 -21.48 -6.84
C TYR A 103 -6.30 -21.51 -5.45
N TYR A 104 -5.69 -20.88 -4.45
CA TYR A 104 -6.23 -20.89 -3.10
C TYR A 104 -7.40 -19.91 -2.94
N GLY A 105 -7.38 -18.77 -3.64
CA GLY A 105 -8.43 -17.75 -3.51
C GLY A 105 -9.82 -18.18 -3.97
N TYR A 106 -9.90 -18.90 -5.10
CA TYR A 106 -11.18 -19.28 -5.70
C TYR A 106 -11.59 -20.73 -5.46
N PHE A 107 -10.64 -21.67 -5.39
CA PHE A 107 -10.94 -23.11 -5.41
C PHE A 107 -10.83 -23.82 -4.06
N THR A 108 -10.36 -23.15 -2.99
CA THR A 108 -10.13 -23.81 -1.69
C THR A 108 -11.00 -23.27 -0.55
N ASN A 109 -11.00 -24.00 0.58
CA ASN A 109 -11.76 -23.66 1.77
C ASN A 109 -11.27 -22.35 2.43
N THR A 110 -12.11 -21.67 3.20
CA THR A 110 -11.84 -20.34 3.78
C THR A 110 -10.56 -20.27 4.63
N VAL A 111 -10.18 -21.37 5.29
CA VAL A 111 -8.94 -21.45 6.07
C VAL A 111 -7.69 -21.35 5.18
N TYR A 112 -7.69 -22.05 4.05
CA TYR A 112 -6.57 -22.04 3.11
C TYR A 112 -6.46 -20.71 2.35
N LYS A 113 -7.59 -20.02 2.12
CA LYS A 113 -7.62 -18.65 1.59
C LYS A 113 -6.81 -17.70 2.46
N VAL A 114 -7.01 -17.75 3.78
CA VAL A 114 -6.28 -16.90 4.73
C VAL A 114 -4.83 -17.35 4.86
N ALA A 115 -4.57 -18.66 4.95
CA ALA A 115 -3.22 -19.20 5.07
C ALA A 115 -2.33 -18.88 3.86
N SER A 116 -2.91 -18.75 2.65
CA SER A 116 -2.18 -18.39 1.42
C SER A 116 -1.56 -16.98 1.47
N SER A 117 -1.96 -16.12 2.41
CA SER A 117 -1.40 -14.78 2.54
C SER A 117 0.04 -14.78 3.02
N VAL A 118 0.39 -15.70 3.92
CA VAL A 118 1.75 -15.84 4.48
C VAL A 118 2.78 -16.15 3.39
N PRO A 119 2.61 -17.18 2.53
CA PRO A 119 3.58 -17.47 1.46
C PRO A 119 3.63 -16.38 0.39
N GLN A 120 2.55 -15.63 0.14
CA GLN A 120 2.57 -14.48 -0.78
C GLN A 120 3.49 -13.38 -0.24
N VAL A 121 3.35 -13.00 1.03
CA VAL A 121 4.19 -11.99 1.67
C VAL A 121 5.64 -12.47 1.77
N ALA A 122 5.87 -13.73 2.14
CA ALA A 122 7.20 -14.31 2.19
C ALA A 122 7.90 -14.27 0.82
N SER A 123 7.16 -14.56 -0.27
CA SER A 123 7.68 -14.46 -1.64
C SER A 123 8.08 -13.03 -2.00
N THR A 124 7.25 -12.05 -1.64
CA THR A 124 7.55 -10.62 -1.86
C THR A 124 8.81 -10.19 -1.09
N LEU A 125 8.93 -10.57 0.19
CA LEU A 125 10.10 -10.28 1.01
C LEU A 125 11.36 -10.95 0.45
N PHE A 126 11.24 -12.20 0.00
CA PHE A 126 12.34 -12.93 -0.62
C PHE A 126 12.86 -12.20 -1.87
N VAL A 127 11.96 -11.73 -2.75
CA VAL A 127 12.36 -10.91 -3.92
C VAL A 127 13.10 -9.66 -3.49
N ILE A 128 12.56 -8.91 -2.51
CA ILE A 128 13.17 -7.66 -2.05
C ILE A 128 14.59 -7.93 -1.52
N ILE A 129 14.75 -8.91 -0.62
CA ILE A 129 16.03 -9.23 0.00
C ILE A 129 17.02 -9.75 -1.03
N SER A 130 16.66 -10.76 -1.81
CA SER A 130 17.56 -11.39 -2.78
C SER A 130 17.96 -10.41 -3.89
N CYS A 131 17.03 -9.60 -4.42
CA CYS A 131 17.38 -8.62 -5.43
C CYS A 131 18.24 -7.47 -4.87
N ILE A 132 18.02 -7.01 -3.64
CA ILE A 132 18.91 -6.04 -2.99
C ILE A 132 20.31 -6.62 -2.84
N ILE A 133 20.45 -7.87 -2.39
CA ILE A 133 21.74 -8.53 -2.22
C ILE A 133 22.49 -8.58 -3.56
N ILE A 134 21.83 -9.09 -4.61
CA ILE A 134 22.44 -9.16 -5.95
C ILE A 134 22.84 -7.76 -6.43
N ASP A 135 21.98 -6.76 -6.23
CA ASP A 135 22.26 -5.39 -6.66
C ASP A 135 23.44 -4.76 -5.89
N VAL A 136 23.54 -4.98 -4.58
CA VAL A 136 24.68 -4.51 -3.77
C VAL A 136 25.99 -5.13 -4.26
N PHE A 137 26.02 -6.43 -4.54
CA PHE A 137 27.21 -7.10 -5.06
C PHE A 137 27.54 -6.69 -6.50
N MET A 138 26.53 -6.50 -7.35
CA MET A 138 26.71 -6.13 -8.75
C MET A 138 27.19 -4.69 -8.94
N PHE A 139 26.81 -3.78 -8.05
CA PHE A 139 27.24 -2.38 -8.10
C PHE A 139 28.34 -2.03 -7.09
N LYS A 140 28.99 -3.04 -6.50
CA LYS A 140 30.16 -2.84 -5.64
C LYS A 140 31.33 -2.33 -6.50
N GLY A 141 31.66 -1.03 -6.37
CA GLY A 141 32.68 -0.38 -7.20
C GLY A 141 32.17 0.11 -8.57
N ALA A 142 30.86 0.34 -8.70
CA ALA A 142 30.27 0.91 -9.90
C ALA A 142 30.73 2.35 -10.15
N LYS A 143 30.92 2.71 -11.42
CA LYS A 143 31.23 4.10 -11.80
C LYS A 143 29.95 4.93 -11.76
N GLU A 144 29.97 6.01 -10.99
CA GLU A 144 28.88 6.98 -10.96
C GLU A 144 29.00 7.90 -12.19
N VAL A 145 27.93 7.97 -12.98
CA VAL A 145 27.91 8.69 -14.27
C VAL A 145 27.55 10.16 -14.08
N ALA A 146 26.71 10.47 -13.08
CA ALA A 146 26.25 11.81 -12.79
C ALA A 146 25.96 12.00 -11.30
N PRO A 147 26.20 13.19 -10.73
CA PRO A 147 25.86 13.50 -9.35
C PRO A 147 24.33 13.48 -9.18
N LEU A 148 23.86 12.76 -8.15
CA LEU A 148 22.45 12.73 -7.80
C LEU A 148 22.03 14.10 -7.24
N GLN A 149 21.27 14.87 -8.01
CA GLN A 149 20.73 16.15 -7.53
C GLN A 149 19.51 15.93 -6.64
N TRP A 150 19.77 15.78 -5.34
CA TRP A 150 18.73 15.78 -4.32
C TRP A 150 17.99 17.12 -4.30
N GLY A 151 16.67 17.08 -4.10
CA GLY A 151 15.83 18.28 -3.95
C GLY A 151 15.21 18.83 -5.23
N LYS A 152 15.66 18.44 -6.44
CA LYS A 152 14.94 18.73 -7.69
C LYS A 152 13.80 17.73 -7.91
N MET A 153 12.69 17.91 -7.19
CA MET A 153 11.45 17.18 -7.45
C MET A 153 10.47 18.05 -8.26
N PRO A 154 9.77 17.48 -9.25
CA PRO A 154 8.68 18.18 -9.93
C PRO A 154 7.56 18.52 -8.95
N ASP A 155 6.92 19.68 -9.11
CA ASP A 155 5.81 20.13 -8.25
C ASP A 155 4.68 19.09 -8.16
N ARG A 156 4.42 18.39 -9.27
CA ARG A 156 3.45 17.28 -9.35
C ARG A 156 3.71 16.18 -8.31
N SER A 157 4.97 15.87 -8.03
CA SER A 157 5.35 14.86 -7.03
C SER A 157 5.07 15.35 -5.61
N GLN A 158 5.21 16.65 -5.36
CA GLN A 158 4.95 17.23 -4.04
C GLN A 158 3.45 17.18 -3.71
N TYR A 159 2.59 17.55 -4.67
CA TYR A 159 1.14 17.40 -4.52
C TYR A 159 0.74 15.94 -4.30
N ALA A 160 1.36 15.01 -5.03
CA ALA A 160 1.10 13.58 -4.85
C ALA A 160 1.50 13.08 -3.45
N LEU A 161 2.66 13.48 -2.92
CA LEU A 161 3.11 13.12 -1.56
C LEU A 161 2.16 13.66 -0.48
N PHE A 162 1.69 14.90 -0.63
CA PHE A 162 0.73 15.48 0.30
C PHE A 162 -0.62 14.77 0.24
N LEU A 163 -1.15 14.53 -0.97
CA LEU A 163 -2.41 13.81 -1.17
C LEU A 163 -2.33 12.38 -0.61
N LEU A 164 -1.20 11.71 -0.82
CA LEU A 164 -0.93 10.38 -0.29
C LEU A 164 -0.96 10.38 1.24
N ALA A 165 -0.32 11.37 1.89
CA ALA A 165 -0.35 11.51 3.35
C ALA A 165 -1.79 11.67 3.87
N VAL A 166 -2.57 12.58 3.28
CA VAL A 166 -3.98 12.80 3.66
C VAL A 166 -4.82 11.53 3.48
N SER A 167 -4.65 10.86 2.33
CA SER A 167 -5.40 9.64 2.00
C SER A 167 -5.05 8.49 2.95
N PHE A 168 -3.77 8.33 3.30
CA PHE A 168 -3.34 7.29 4.24
C PHE A 168 -3.86 7.54 5.65
N THR A 169 -3.90 8.78 6.13
CA THR A 169 -4.47 9.08 7.45
C THR A 169 -5.94 8.66 7.52
N TRP A 170 -6.72 8.91 6.46
CA TRP A 170 -8.12 8.48 6.39
C TRP A 170 -8.27 6.97 6.38
N LEU A 171 -7.49 6.29 5.52
CA LEU A 171 -7.53 4.84 5.38
C LEU A 171 -7.14 4.14 6.68
N MET A 172 -6.10 4.62 7.37
CA MET A 172 -5.65 4.06 8.64
C MET A 172 -6.68 4.27 9.76
N GLY A 173 -7.31 5.45 9.82
CA GLY A 173 -8.38 5.70 10.78
C GLY A 173 -9.57 4.75 10.59
N LEU A 174 -10.02 4.58 9.35
CA LEU A 174 -11.16 3.72 9.04
C LEU A 174 -10.85 2.23 9.25
N MET A 175 -9.70 1.74 8.77
CA MET A 175 -9.29 0.35 8.96
C MET A 175 -9.01 0.02 10.44
N GLY A 176 -8.49 0.98 11.20
CA GLY A 176 -8.33 0.87 12.65
C GLY A 176 -9.67 0.66 13.36
N PHE A 177 -10.70 1.43 12.98
CA PHE A 177 -12.06 1.22 13.47
C PHE A 177 -12.61 -0.16 13.11
N ILE A 178 -12.51 -0.56 11.82
CA ILE A 178 -13.01 -1.88 11.37
C ILE A 178 -12.38 -2.99 12.21
N ARG A 179 -11.06 -2.95 12.44
CA ARG A 179 -10.37 -3.93 13.28
C ARG A 179 -10.89 -3.95 14.72
N SER A 180 -11.11 -2.78 15.31
CA SER A 180 -11.65 -2.69 16.67
C SER A 180 -13.09 -3.20 16.75
N SER A 181 -13.91 -2.91 15.73
CA SER A 181 -15.33 -3.26 15.68
C SER A 181 -15.61 -4.76 15.61
N ILE A 182 -14.63 -5.56 15.15
CA ILE A 182 -14.73 -7.04 15.14
C ILE A 182 -14.89 -7.59 16.57
N ARG A 183 -14.40 -6.87 17.59
CA ARG A 183 -14.56 -7.27 18.99
C ARG A 183 -15.99 -7.12 19.51
N GLN A 184 -16.89 -6.46 18.77
CA GLN A 184 -18.29 -6.30 19.13
C GLN A 184 -18.48 -5.81 20.59
N HIS A 185 -19.15 -6.61 21.42
CA HIS A 185 -19.47 -6.36 22.83
C HIS A 185 -18.41 -6.95 23.79
N TRP A 186 -17.21 -7.27 23.30
CA TRP A 186 -16.13 -7.84 24.10
C TRP A 186 -15.02 -6.81 24.31
N HIS A 187 -14.58 -6.62 25.55
CA HIS A 187 -13.35 -5.87 25.81
C HIS A 187 -12.14 -6.74 25.50
N VAL A 188 -12.17 -7.98 26.01
CA VAL A 188 -11.22 -9.05 25.67
C VAL A 188 -12.01 -10.16 25.00
N TYR A 189 -11.65 -10.45 23.75
CA TYR A 189 -12.37 -11.41 22.91
C TYR A 189 -12.57 -12.73 23.65
N THR A 190 -13.82 -13.19 23.74
CA THR A 190 -14.27 -14.43 24.43
C THR A 190 -14.01 -14.53 25.94
N ILE A 191 -13.37 -13.55 26.59
CA ILE A 191 -13.02 -13.61 28.02
C ILE A 191 -13.87 -12.62 28.82
N PHE A 192 -13.94 -11.36 28.40
CA PHE A 192 -14.65 -10.31 29.13
C PHE A 192 -15.69 -9.63 28.25
N ARG A 193 -16.95 -10.00 28.49
CA ARG A 193 -18.11 -9.44 27.80
C ARG A 193 -18.62 -8.20 28.53
N ASP A 194 -18.80 -7.13 27.78
CA ASP A 194 -19.49 -5.95 28.25
C ASP A 194 -21.00 -6.19 28.19
N ASN A 195 -21.66 -6.05 29.35
CA ASN A 195 -23.11 -6.19 29.52
C ASN A 195 -23.79 -4.83 29.79
N SER A 196 -23.05 -3.72 29.70
CA SER A 196 -23.63 -2.39 29.91
C SER A 196 -24.69 -2.07 28.83
N PRO A 197 -25.74 -1.30 29.16
CA PRO A 197 -26.78 -0.90 28.19
C PRO A 197 -26.22 -0.11 26.99
N ASP A 198 -25.06 0.55 27.17
CA ASP A 198 -24.40 1.37 26.16
C ASP A 198 -23.36 0.59 25.33
N ALA A 199 -23.26 -0.73 25.50
CA ALA A 199 -22.35 -1.57 24.74
C ALA A 199 -22.87 -1.81 23.30
N PHE A 200 -22.74 -0.80 22.43
CA PHE A 200 -23.09 -0.91 21.02
C PHE A 200 -21.88 -0.70 20.11
N THR A 201 -21.81 -1.47 19.02
CA THR A 201 -20.87 -1.19 17.92
C THR A 201 -21.50 -0.21 16.95
N PRO A 202 -20.92 0.99 16.74
CA PRO A 202 -21.44 1.93 15.77
C PRO A 202 -21.42 1.36 14.35
N THR A 203 -22.36 1.78 13.52
CA THR A 203 -22.37 1.41 12.09
C THR A 203 -21.16 2.02 11.38
N ILE A 204 -20.69 1.37 10.30
CA ILE A 204 -19.57 1.87 9.49
C ILE A 204 -19.81 3.31 9.01
N GLY A 205 -21.06 3.65 8.67
CA GLY A 205 -21.45 5.00 8.26
C GLY A 205 -21.27 6.05 9.36
N TYR A 206 -21.68 5.73 10.59
CA TYR A 206 -21.46 6.62 11.74
C TYR A 206 -19.96 6.77 12.06
N ALA A 207 -19.23 5.65 12.11
CA ALA A 207 -17.80 5.66 12.40
C ALA A 207 -17.00 6.45 11.35
N THR A 208 -17.38 6.36 10.08
CA THR A 208 -16.76 7.14 9.01
C THR A 208 -16.88 8.64 9.27
N LYS A 209 -18.05 9.14 9.74
CA LYS A 209 -18.23 10.56 10.08
C LYS A 209 -17.30 10.99 11.22
N VAL A 210 -17.24 10.22 12.30
CA VAL A 210 -16.40 10.53 13.46
C VAL A 210 -14.91 10.52 13.09
N VAL A 211 -14.45 9.49 12.38
CA VAL A 211 -13.07 9.40 11.88
C VAL A 211 -12.75 10.58 10.96
N SER A 212 -13.66 10.94 10.06
CA SER A 212 -13.48 12.08 9.15
C SER A 212 -13.27 13.39 9.91
N ILE A 213 -14.07 13.64 10.94
CA ILE A 213 -13.91 14.82 11.81
C ILE A 213 -12.54 14.81 12.48
N GLY A 214 -12.13 13.66 13.05
CA GLY A 214 -10.82 13.50 13.68
C GLY A 214 -9.65 13.75 12.73
N VAL A 215 -9.73 13.22 11.49
CA VAL A 215 -8.71 13.43 10.45
C VAL A 215 -8.63 14.90 10.05
N VAL A 216 -9.76 15.59 9.89
CA VAL A 216 -9.79 17.03 9.56
C VAL A 216 -9.17 17.87 10.67
N ILE A 217 -9.49 17.59 11.93
CA ILE A 217 -8.88 18.28 13.09
C ILE A 217 -7.37 18.05 13.10
N PHE A 218 -6.94 16.80 12.95
CA PHE A 218 -5.52 16.45 12.92
C PHE A 218 -4.78 17.16 11.78
N MET A 219 -5.33 17.17 10.56
CA MET A 219 -4.73 17.86 9.42
C MET A 219 -4.66 19.37 9.62
N THR A 220 -5.68 19.96 10.24
CA THR A 220 -5.69 21.38 10.58
C THR A 220 -4.57 21.72 11.56
N ILE A 221 -4.37 20.90 12.59
CA ILE A 221 -3.28 21.07 13.56
C ILE A 221 -1.92 20.91 12.88
N VAL A 222 -1.74 19.92 12.00
CA VAL A 222 -0.48 19.71 11.28
C VAL A 222 -0.15 20.92 10.40
N ILE A 223 -1.12 21.43 9.64
CA ILE A 223 -0.95 22.64 8.83
C ILE A 223 -0.58 23.84 9.72
N PHE A 224 -1.25 23.98 10.86
CA PHE A 224 -0.97 25.05 11.83
C PHE A 224 0.44 24.97 12.41
N ILE A 225 0.93 23.77 12.74
CA ILE A 225 2.31 23.55 13.22
C ILE A 225 3.33 23.92 12.15
N PHE A 226 3.13 23.51 10.90
CA PHE A 226 4.03 23.87 9.80
C PHE A 226 4.04 25.38 9.53
N TRP A 227 2.89 26.03 9.65
CA TRP A 227 2.79 27.49 9.54
C TRP A 227 3.57 28.20 10.66
N LEU A 228 3.43 27.78 11.91
CA LEU A 228 4.22 28.30 13.03
C LEU A 228 5.73 28.08 12.84
N ALA A 229 6.13 26.90 12.34
CA ALA A 229 7.52 26.60 12.05
C ALA A 229 8.10 27.53 10.98
N GLN A 230 7.34 27.84 9.92
CA GLN A 230 7.76 28.80 8.89
C GLN A 230 7.91 30.23 9.44
N LEU A 231 7.00 30.66 10.32
CA LEU A 231 7.10 31.97 10.97
C LEU A 231 8.35 32.06 11.86
N SER A 232 8.65 31.01 12.61
CA SER A 232 9.87 30.92 13.42
C SER A 232 11.13 30.97 12.55
N ALA A 233 11.18 30.20 11.47
CA ALA A 233 12.30 30.19 10.53
C ALA A 233 12.53 31.56 9.87
N LYS A 234 11.47 32.26 9.46
CA LYS A 234 11.56 33.61 8.89
C LYS A 234 12.10 34.63 9.90
N LYS A 235 11.76 34.50 11.19
CA LYS A 235 12.25 35.36 12.27
C LYS A 235 13.71 35.07 12.64
N SER A 236 14.17 33.82 12.50
CA SER A 236 15.58 33.44 12.71
C SER A 236 16.48 33.90 11.57
N GLY A 237 16.07 33.68 10.31
CA GLY A 237 16.83 34.16 9.15
C GLY A 237 16.94 35.69 9.06
N ALA A 238 15.94 36.42 9.58
CA ALA A 238 16.01 37.87 9.72
C ALA A 238 17.02 38.32 10.79
N LYS A 239 17.34 37.50 11.80
CA LYS A 239 18.36 37.84 12.81
C LYS A 239 19.79 37.59 12.32
N GLU A 240 20.01 36.59 11.47
CA GLU A 240 21.34 36.30 10.90
C GLU A 240 21.75 37.30 9.81
N ALA A 241 20.79 37.93 9.11
CA ALA A 241 21.08 38.95 8.09
C ALA A 241 21.43 40.34 8.66
N HIS A 242 21.32 40.54 9.98
CA HIS A 242 21.60 41.80 10.68
C HIS A 242 22.87 41.74 11.56
N HIS A 243 23.68 40.69 11.41
CA HIS A 243 25.01 40.56 12.01
C HIS A 243 26.10 40.52 10.94
#